data_AF-A0A8H7GSP8-F1
#
_entry.id   AF-A0A8H7GSP8-F1
#
_cell.length_a   1.000
_cell.length_b   1.000
_cell.length_c   1.000
_cell.angle_alpha   90.00
_cell.angle_beta   90.00
_cell.angle_gamma   90.00
#
_symmetry.space_group_name_H-M   'P 1'
#
loop_
_entity.id
_entity.type
_entity.pdbx_description
1 polymer ?
#
loop_
_entity_poly.entity_id
_entity_poly.type
_entity_poly.pdbx_seq_one_letter_code
_entity_poly.pdbx_strand_id
1 'polypeptide(L)'
;MSASPVSDLEAKIEVVKINDSELEPEESIVPHERQVVDAVIALWKEDTSTESLGAAKLYAIVKQKHPKWTFSEKRLKTLLKKFGLLPTADTSQFTYANEITSQATPDITLPAKVDLVMTSKRGKCLYAKKPIAKGELIWEETPLFLVPLLAHYELILSGKACTNCGKMGNDNSRAMSGMSVLRGLDCNTCPEIWCSQTCKLTNQVTHSSLKHGGRATRRIINPEAFHKLTEYCVKEQWNALYAITLIYAECLLDKTGVKGKQFRAMARVSQKVRYKALNSSAGAFDTMQGGALFVEEQQEKLWEEGFKLFADVFPSVPPQDLHYDEFLFLMGTYNINNLDSSVFLTQSHLNHNCDPNTSVETSFKKYEGLKVYAARDIRGGEELTTTYVNPSHTVQQRQRELRVNWGFSCKCQKCKDDLNTQQRRKSSTAGQHKERSEIKKLLEETGKQLGDNNELEIPLDYNGERRKSVRFDEKVVKVTQ
;
A
#
# COMPACT_ATOMS: atom_id res chain seq x y z
N MET A 1 -51.43 -17.97 -61.12
CA MET A 1 -50.22 -18.81 -61.11
C MET A 1 -49.26 -18.25 -60.09
N SER A 2 -48.62 -19.15 -59.33
CA SER A 2 -47.56 -18.96 -58.33
C SER A 2 -47.83 -18.04 -57.13
N ALA A 3 -48.42 -18.63 -56.09
CA ALA A 3 -48.25 -18.21 -54.70
C ALA A 3 -46.75 -18.33 -54.33
N SER A 4 -46.21 -17.30 -53.68
CA SER A 4 -44.82 -17.26 -53.22
C SER A 4 -44.71 -17.85 -51.80
N PRO A 5 -43.67 -18.64 -51.49
CA PRO A 5 -43.62 -19.60 -50.38
C PRO A 5 -43.17 -18.95 -49.07
N VAL A 6 -43.82 -17.87 -48.66
CA VAL A 6 -43.50 -17.15 -47.41
C VAL A 6 -44.58 -17.35 -46.33
N SER A 7 -45.77 -17.82 -46.70
CA SER A 7 -46.88 -18.01 -45.74
C SER A 7 -46.80 -19.30 -44.91
N ASP A 8 -45.92 -20.26 -45.25
CA ASP A 8 -45.81 -21.56 -44.57
C ASP A 8 -44.69 -21.63 -43.52
N LEU A 9 -43.95 -20.53 -43.29
CA LEU A 9 -42.92 -20.44 -42.25
C LEU A 9 -43.39 -19.66 -41.00
N GLU A 10 -44.54 -18.98 -41.05
CA GLU A 10 -45.13 -18.31 -39.89
C GLU A 10 -45.87 -19.30 -38.95
N ALA A 11 -46.07 -20.56 -39.37
CA ALA A 11 -46.77 -21.59 -38.60
C ALA A 11 -45.87 -22.40 -37.64
N LYS A 12 -44.59 -22.03 -37.46
CA LYS A 12 -43.64 -22.74 -36.56
C LYS A 12 -42.76 -21.83 -35.70
N ILE A 13 -43.22 -20.62 -35.39
CA ILE A 13 -42.55 -19.77 -34.40
C ILE A 13 -43.44 -19.70 -33.16
N GLU A 14 -43.20 -20.63 -32.24
CA GLU A 14 -43.75 -20.56 -30.90
C GLU A 14 -42.91 -19.52 -30.13
N VAL A 15 -43.40 -18.27 -30.07
CA VAL A 15 -42.82 -17.25 -29.19
C VAL A 15 -43.21 -17.63 -27.76
N VAL A 16 -42.37 -18.46 -27.15
CA VAL A 16 -42.42 -18.68 -25.70
C VAL A 16 -42.13 -17.34 -25.04
N LYS A 17 -43.14 -16.74 -24.42
CA LYS A 17 -42.93 -15.61 -23.51
C LYS A 17 -42.10 -16.14 -22.34
N ILE A 18 -40.80 -15.85 -22.33
CA ILE A 18 -39.93 -15.99 -21.15
C ILE A 18 -40.32 -14.85 -20.19
N ASN A 19 -41.54 -14.92 -19.68
CA ASN A 19 -42.03 -14.13 -18.56
C ASN A 19 -42.86 -15.08 -17.70
N ASP A 20 -42.22 -16.18 -17.32
CA ASP A 20 -42.43 -16.79 -16.02
C ASP A 20 -41.82 -15.83 -14.99
N SER A 21 -42.43 -14.65 -14.84
CA SER A 21 -42.37 -13.94 -13.57
C SER A 21 -43.25 -14.72 -12.59
N GLU A 22 -42.77 -15.87 -12.15
CA GLU A 22 -43.10 -16.27 -10.79
C GLU A 22 -42.65 -15.11 -9.91
N LEU A 23 -43.57 -14.55 -9.13
CA LEU A 23 -43.20 -13.70 -8.01
C LEU A 23 -42.30 -14.56 -7.13
N GLU A 24 -40.97 -14.42 -7.27
CA GLU A 24 -40.06 -15.03 -6.32
C GLU A 24 -40.56 -14.61 -4.93
N PRO A 25 -40.79 -15.59 -4.04
CA PRO A 25 -41.40 -15.30 -2.76
C PRO A 25 -40.56 -14.21 -2.06
N GLU A 26 -41.22 -13.36 -1.27
CA GLU A 26 -40.55 -12.42 -0.36
C GLU A 26 -39.82 -13.18 0.76
N GLU A 27 -38.92 -14.09 0.38
CA GLU A 27 -38.15 -14.87 1.30
C GLU A 27 -37.08 -13.98 1.89
N SER A 28 -37.25 -13.73 3.17
CA SER A 28 -36.26 -13.06 3.98
C SER A 28 -34.96 -13.88 3.94
N ILE A 29 -33.91 -13.31 3.37
CA ILE A 29 -32.64 -14.02 3.16
C ILE A 29 -31.84 -13.93 4.45
N VAL A 30 -31.48 -15.06 5.06
CA VAL A 30 -30.50 -15.06 6.15
C VAL A 30 -29.10 -15.04 5.53
N PRO A 31 -28.39 -13.90 5.56
CA PRO A 31 -27.09 -13.80 4.89
C PRO A 31 -26.07 -14.73 5.56
N HIS A 32 -25.18 -15.30 4.76
CA HIS A 32 -24.02 -16.03 5.25
C HIS A 32 -23.10 -15.09 6.04
N GLU A 33 -22.30 -15.62 6.99
CA GLU A 33 -21.39 -14.82 7.82
C GLU A 33 -20.50 -13.88 6.99
N ARG A 34 -20.03 -14.39 5.84
CA ARG A 34 -19.23 -13.66 4.86
C ARG A 34 -19.95 -12.47 4.24
N GLN A 35 -21.19 -12.64 3.81
CA GLN A 35 -21.96 -11.57 3.16
C GLN A 35 -22.18 -10.39 4.13
N VAL A 36 -22.43 -10.70 5.41
CA VAL A 36 -22.58 -9.69 6.46
C VAL A 36 -21.28 -8.89 6.65
N VAL A 37 -20.12 -9.56 6.65
CA VAL A 37 -18.82 -8.92 6.80
C VAL A 37 -18.45 -8.10 5.56
N ASP A 38 -18.62 -8.67 4.37
CA ASP A 38 -18.33 -8.01 3.08
C ASP A 38 -19.17 -6.73 2.90
N ALA A 39 -20.43 -6.72 3.36
CA ALA A 39 -21.29 -5.54 3.31
C ALA A 39 -20.79 -4.38 4.21
N VAL A 40 -20.26 -4.69 5.40
CA VAL A 40 -19.64 -3.67 6.26
C VAL A 40 -18.34 -3.15 5.67
N ILE A 41 -17.57 -4.03 5.02
CA ILE A 41 -16.32 -3.63 4.37
C ILE A 41 -16.59 -2.75 3.15
N ALA A 42 -17.58 -3.10 2.33
CA ALA A 42 -18.00 -2.26 1.21
C ALA A 42 -18.41 -0.86 1.68
N LEU A 43 -19.12 -0.79 2.81
CA LEU A 43 -19.46 0.48 3.45
C LEU A 43 -18.21 1.29 3.87
N TRP A 44 -17.18 0.64 4.43
CA TRP A 44 -15.91 1.32 4.77
C TRP A 44 -15.09 1.75 3.55
N LYS A 45 -15.17 1.00 2.45
CA LYS A 45 -14.52 1.37 1.18
C LYS A 45 -15.20 2.59 0.56
N GLU A 46 -16.53 2.66 0.61
CA GLU A 46 -17.29 3.80 0.11
C GLU A 46 -17.15 5.04 0.99
N ASP A 47 -17.18 4.86 2.32
CA ASP A 47 -17.04 5.94 3.30
C ASP A 47 -16.18 5.51 4.49
N THR A 48 -14.91 5.89 4.46
CA THR A 48 -13.92 5.57 5.51
C THR A 48 -14.27 6.18 6.87
N SER A 49 -15.12 7.21 6.95
CA SER A 49 -15.56 7.76 8.23
C SER A 49 -16.41 6.77 9.04
N THR A 50 -17.06 5.83 8.34
CA THR A 50 -17.94 4.83 8.94
C THR A 50 -17.18 3.73 9.70
N GLU A 51 -15.86 3.61 9.53
CA GLU A 51 -14.98 2.73 10.33
C GLU A 51 -15.04 3.07 11.83
N SER A 52 -15.36 4.33 12.16
CA SER A 52 -15.44 4.82 13.54
C SER A 52 -16.80 4.57 14.21
N LEU A 53 -17.77 3.99 13.49
CA LEU A 53 -19.12 3.76 13.98
C LEU A 53 -19.23 2.49 14.83
N GLY A 54 -20.10 2.52 15.83
CA GLY A 54 -20.44 1.33 16.62
C GLY A 54 -21.32 0.35 15.85
N ALA A 55 -21.35 -0.91 16.31
CA ALA A 55 -22.08 -2.02 15.67
C ALA A 55 -23.56 -1.69 15.35
N ALA A 56 -24.26 -0.96 16.22
CA ALA A 56 -25.64 -0.54 16.00
C ALA A 56 -25.82 0.34 14.75
N LYS A 57 -24.91 1.30 14.54
CA LYS A 57 -24.97 2.20 13.38
C LYS A 57 -24.57 1.48 12.09
N LEU A 58 -23.53 0.64 12.16
CA LEU A 58 -23.13 -0.22 11.03
C LEU A 58 -24.27 -1.15 10.62
N TYR A 59 -24.95 -1.77 11.59
CA TYR A 59 -26.11 -2.63 11.36
C TYR A 59 -27.25 -1.88 10.65
N ALA A 60 -27.58 -0.67 11.09
CA ALA A 60 -28.61 0.14 10.47
C ALA A 60 -28.31 0.43 9.00
N ILE A 61 -27.07 0.79 8.66
CA ILE A 61 -26.70 1.10 7.28
C ILE A 61 -26.66 -0.17 6.41
N VAL A 62 -26.17 -1.30 6.94
CA VAL A 62 -26.20 -2.58 6.23
C VAL A 62 -27.64 -3.03 5.95
N LYS A 63 -28.56 -2.87 6.91
CA LYS A 63 -29.98 -3.16 6.70
C LYS A 63 -30.65 -2.22 5.71
N GLN A 64 -30.23 -0.96 5.64
CA GLN A 64 -30.70 -0.02 4.63
C GLN A 64 -30.24 -0.43 3.23
N LYS A 65 -28.99 -0.87 3.07
CA LYS A 65 -28.43 -1.34 1.79
C LYS A 65 -28.93 -2.72 1.37
N HIS A 66 -29.26 -3.58 2.33
CA HIS A 66 -29.78 -4.93 2.09
C HIS A 66 -31.11 -5.15 2.82
N PRO A 67 -32.22 -4.57 2.34
CA PRO A 67 -33.52 -4.63 3.03
C PRO A 67 -34.01 -6.06 3.29
N LYS A 68 -33.76 -6.96 2.33
CA LYS A 68 -34.17 -8.37 2.35
C LYS A 68 -33.38 -9.25 3.35
N TRP A 69 -32.29 -8.76 3.95
CA TRP A 69 -31.46 -9.56 4.85
C TRP A 69 -32.02 -9.65 6.27
N THR A 70 -32.11 -10.85 6.82
CA THR A 70 -32.59 -11.08 8.20
C THR A 70 -31.44 -11.55 9.09
N PHE A 71 -30.92 -10.65 9.93
CA PHE A 71 -29.93 -10.96 10.96
C PHE A 71 -29.98 -9.92 12.08
N SER A 72 -29.44 -10.22 13.26
CA SER A 72 -29.45 -9.31 14.40
C SER A 72 -28.18 -8.45 14.49
N GLU A 73 -28.29 -7.28 15.13
CA GLU A 73 -27.11 -6.48 15.51
C GLU A 73 -26.11 -7.30 16.34
N LYS A 74 -26.62 -8.17 17.22
CA LYS A 74 -25.78 -9.07 18.02
C LYS A 74 -24.96 -10.01 17.13
N ARG A 75 -25.56 -10.57 16.07
CA ARG A 75 -24.86 -11.40 15.09
C ARG A 75 -23.80 -10.58 14.34
N LEU A 76 -24.12 -9.35 13.91
CA LEU A 76 -23.13 -8.44 13.32
C LEU A 76 -21.95 -8.23 14.27
N LYS A 77 -22.23 -7.86 15.52
CA LYS A 77 -21.22 -7.56 16.54
C LYS A 77 -20.33 -8.78 16.82
N THR A 78 -20.90 -9.97 16.90
CA THR A 78 -20.14 -11.22 17.09
C THR A 78 -19.25 -11.51 15.88
N LEU A 79 -19.75 -11.35 14.65
CA LEU A 79 -18.96 -11.55 13.43
C LEU A 79 -17.83 -10.53 13.35
N LEU A 80 -18.13 -9.24 13.53
CA LEU A 80 -17.11 -8.21 13.51
C LEU A 80 -16.06 -8.42 14.62
N LYS A 81 -16.43 -8.91 15.81
CA LYS A 81 -15.45 -9.30 16.84
C LYS A 81 -14.63 -10.54 16.45
N LYS A 82 -15.28 -11.58 15.93
CA LYS A 82 -14.67 -12.83 15.46
C LYS A 82 -13.60 -12.55 14.39
N PHE A 83 -13.82 -11.53 13.56
CA PHE A 83 -12.90 -11.11 12.50
C PHE A 83 -12.05 -9.86 12.85
N GLY A 84 -12.02 -9.41 14.11
CA GLY A 84 -11.17 -8.28 14.53
C GLY A 84 -11.55 -6.89 13.96
N LEU A 85 -12.79 -6.74 13.49
CA LEU A 85 -13.32 -5.59 12.76
C LEU A 85 -13.96 -4.52 13.67
N LEU A 86 -14.20 -4.83 14.95
CA LEU A 86 -14.66 -3.83 15.93
C LEU A 86 -13.50 -3.39 16.83
N PRO A 87 -13.32 -2.08 17.07
CA PRO A 87 -12.50 -1.61 18.17
C PRO A 87 -13.21 -1.95 19.48
N THR A 88 -12.92 -3.11 20.05
CA THR A 88 -13.23 -3.42 21.45
C THR A 88 -12.24 -2.67 22.33
N ALA A 89 -12.74 -2.03 23.39
CA ALA A 89 -11.91 -1.32 24.38
C ALA A 89 -10.80 -2.21 24.97
N ASP A 90 -10.96 -3.53 24.94
CA ASP A 90 -10.05 -4.53 25.51
C ASP A 90 -9.34 -5.44 24.50
N THR A 91 -9.46 -5.22 23.18
CA THR A 91 -8.68 -6.00 22.21
C THR A 91 -7.61 -5.09 21.62
N SER A 92 -6.40 -5.18 22.17
CA SER A 92 -5.22 -4.57 21.60
C SER A 92 -5.13 -4.96 20.12
N GLN A 93 -5.20 -3.98 19.23
CA GLN A 93 -5.01 -4.21 17.80
C GLN A 93 -3.69 -4.97 17.59
N PHE A 94 -3.72 -6.06 16.81
CA PHE A 94 -2.53 -6.88 16.57
C PHE A 94 -1.39 -6.01 16.02
N THR A 95 -0.24 -6.10 16.67
CA THR A 95 1.02 -5.45 16.30
C THR A 95 2.11 -6.50 16.39
N TYR A 96 3.07 -6.45 15.48
CA TYR A 96 4.17 -7.40 15.41
C TYR A 96 5.55 -6.74 15.52
N ALA A 97 5.60 -5.48 15.95
CA ALA A 97 6.86 -4.76 16.16
C ALA A 97 7.83 -5.53 17.08
N ASN A 98 7.30 -6.27 18.06
CA ASN A 98 8.10 -7.08 18.98
C ASN A 98 8.68 -8.35 18.33
N GLU A 99 8.13 -8.77 17.19
CA GLU A 99 8.63 -9.89 16.38
C GLU A 99 9.67 -9.43 15.34
N ILE A 100 9.85 -8.10 15.18
CA ILE A 100 10.89 -7.55 14.32
C ILE A 100 12.22 -7.62 15.06
N THR A 101 13.17 -8.31 14.45
CA THR A 101 14.56 -8.39 14.94
C THR A 101 15.47 -7.57 14.06
N SER A 102 16.55 -7.05 14.61
CA SER A 102 17.61 -6.40 13.82
C SER A 102 18.94 -6.57 14.52
N GLN A 103 20.02 -6.59 13.74
CA GLN A 103 21.38 -6.75 14.27
C GLN A 103 22.21 -5.52 13.96
N ALA A 104 23.36 -5.39 14.62
CA ALA A 104 24.35 -4.36 14.29
C ALA A 104 24.75 -4.50 12.81
N THR A 105 24.69 -3.39 12.08
CA THR A 105 24.95 -3.39 10.64
C THR A 105 26.46 -3.46 10.40
N PRO A 106 26.98 -4.55 9.81
CA PRO A 106 28.41 -4.73 9.61
C PRO A 106 28.93 -3.79 8.52
N ASP A 107 30.16 -3.30 8.72
CA ASP A 107 30.91 -2.51 7.74
C ASP A 107 30.16 -1.28 7.21
N ILE A 108 29.23 -0.72 8.00
CA ILE A 108 28.49 0.49 7.64
C ILE A 108 29.40 1.72 7.78
N THR A 109 29.48 2.50 6.70
CA THR A 109 30.13 3.83 6.73
C THR A 109 29.05 4.88 6.85
N LEU A 110 28.98 5.56 7.99
CA LEU A 110 27.96 6.57 8.26
C LEU A 110 28.38 7.96 7.75
N PRO A 111 27.43 8.80 7.31
CA PRO A 111 27.69 10.20 6.98
C PRO A 111 28.29 10.97 8.15
N ALA A 112 29.10 12.00 7.86
CA ALA A 112 29.87 12.73 8.88
C ALA A 112 29.02 13.33 10.02
N LYS A 113 27.79 13.77 9.72
CA LYS A 113 26.87 14.38 10.69
C LYS A 113 25.90 13.38 11.33
N VAL A 114 26.01 12.09 11.03
CA VAL A 114 25.05 11.06 11.42
C VAL A 114 25.70 10.04 12.34
N ASP A 115 24.96 9.63 13.36
CA ASP A 115 25.28 8.51 14.22
C ASP A 115 24.23 7.42 14.14
N LEU A 116 24.62 6.18 14.40
CA LEU A 116 23.72 5.04 14.47
C LEU A 116 23.68 4.52 15.92
N VAL A 117 22.50 4.58 16.54
CA VAL A 117 22.30 4.18 17.93
C VAL A 117 21.26 3.08 18.00
N MET A 118 21.55 2.03 18.76
CA MET A 118 20.57 0.98 19.09
C MET A 118 19.77 1.39 20.32
N THR A 119 18.45 1.46 20.19
CA THR A 119 17.53 1.79 21.28
C THR A 119 16.69 0.58 21.66
N SER A 120 16.32 0.47 22.94
CA SER A 120 15.50 -0.64 23.43
C SER A 120 14.06 -0.63 22.90
N LYS A 121 13.54 0.54 22.53
CA LYS A 121 12.12 0.70 22.12
C LYS A 121 11.92 0.79 20.61
N ARG A 122 12.89 1.31 19.87
CA ARG A 122 12.77 1.61 18.43
C ARG A 122 13.82 0.91 17.59
N GLY A 123 14.58 -0.02 18.19
CA GLY A 123 15.69 -0.68 17.52
C GLY A 123 16.72 0.34 17.05
N LYS A 124 17.23 0.15 15.83
CA LYS A 124 18.25 1.01 15.24
C LYS A 124 17.67 2.36 14.83
N CYS A 125 18.37 3.42 15.21
CA CYS A 125 17.95 4.81 14.97
C CYS A 125 19.13 5.63 14.48
N LEU A 126 18.89 6.54 13.54
CA LEU A 126 19.87 7.56 13.16
C LEU A 126 19.72 8.81 14.01
N TYR A 127 20.83 9.42 14.41
CA TYR A 127 20.87 10.64 15.20
C TYR A 127 21.78 11.68 14.56
N ALA A 128 21.45 12.96 14.71
CA ALA A 128 22.33 14.05 14.30
C ALA A 128 23.48 14.22 15.30
N LYS A 129 24.74 14.11 14.87
CA LYS A 129 25.92 14.38 15.72
C LYS A 129 26.11 15.86 16.03
N LYS A 130 25.67 16.72 15.12
CA LYS A 130 25.81 18.17 15.16
C LYS A 130 24.51 18.83 14.67
N PRO A 131 24.27 20.12 14.97
CA PRO A 131 23.16 20.83 14.37
C PRO A 131 23.20 20.79 12.83
N ILE A 132 22.03 20.65 12.21
CA ILE A 132 21.83 20.61 10.75
C ILE A 132 20.79 21.66 10.40
N ALA A 133 21.11 22.56 9.49
CA ALA A 133 20.19 23.63 9.08
C ALA A 133 19.11 23.08 8.13
N LYS A 134 17.92 23.69 8.14
CA LYS A 134 16.87 23.39 7.17
C LYS A 134 17.40 23.50 5.73
N GLY A 135 17.06 22.51 4.91
CA GLY A 135 17.46 22.43 3.49
C GLY A 135 18.88 21.90 3.26
N GLU A 136 19.65 21.66 4.32
CA GLU A 136 20.99 21.10 4.19
C GLU A 136 20.95 19.64 3.76
N LEU A 137 21.82 19.25 2.82
CA LEU A 137 22.05 17.86 2.44
C LEU A 137 22.77 17.12 3.57
N ILE A 138 22.13 16.11 4.13
CA ILE A 138 22.69 15.28 5.19
C ILE A 138 23.57 14.18 4.59
N TRP A 139 23.05 13.44 3.59
CA TRP A 139 23.82 12.47 2.81
C TRP A 139 23.17 12.14 1.45
N GLU A 140 23.97 11.53 0.58
CA GLU A 140 23.55 10.87 -0.65
C GLU A 140 23.92 9.39 -0.56
N GLU A 141 23.07 8.52 -1.09
CA GLU A 141 23.24 7.07 -1.00
C GLU A 141 22.77 6.37 -2.27
N THR A 142 23.65 5.55 -2.85
CA THR A 142 23.28 4.61 -3.92
C THR A 142 22.65 3.35 -3.34
N PRO A 143 21.74 2.66 -4.06
CA PRO A 143 21.11 1.44 -3.56
C PRO A 143 22.13 0.36 -3.21
N LEU A 144 21.94 -0.32 -2.08
CA LEU A 144 22.67 -1.55 -1.76
C LEU A 144 22.24 -2.69 -2.71
N PHE A 145 20.93 -2.78 -2.93
CA PHE A 145 20.32 -3.64 -3.93
C PHE A 145 19.34 -2.83 -4.77
N LEU A 146 19.54 -2.85 -6.08
CA LEU A 146 18.67 -2.18 -7.04
C LEU A 146 17.79 -3.23 -7.70
N VAL A 147 16.46 -3.08 -7.55
CA VAL A 147 15.49 -4.01 -8.13
C VAL A 147 14.68 -3.26 -9.19
N PRO A 148 14.75 -3.65 -10.47
CA PRO A 148 13.89 -3.08 -11.49
C PRO A 148 12.43 -3.46 -11.22
N LEU A 149 11.50 -2.61 -11.63
CA LEU A 149 10.07 -2.90 -11.50
C LEU A 149 9.72 -4.15 -12.32
N LEU A 150 8.99 -5.10 -11.73
CA LEU A 150 8.54 -6.31 -12.41
C LEU A 150 7.70 -5.99 -13.65
N ALA A 151 6.92 -4.92 -13.61
CA ALA A 151 6.15 -4.43 -14.75
C ALA A 151 7.01 -4.06 -15.98
N HIS A 152 8.30 -3.80 -15.79
CA HIS A 152 9.23 -3.50 -16.90
C HIS A 152 9.92 -4.76 -17.44
N TYR A 153 9.61 -5.95 -16.93
CA TYR A 153 10.33 -7.18 -17.27
C TYR A 153 10.34 -7.48 -18.78
N GLU A 154 9.19 -7.40 -19.46
CA GLU A 154 9.11 -7.61 -20.92
C GLU A 154 9.89 -6.56 -21.71
N LEU A 155 9.92 -5.32 -21.22
CA LEU A 155 10.71 -4.24 -21.81
C LEU A 155 12.22 -4.50 -21.63
N ILE A 156 12.62 -5.08 -20.50
CA ILE A 156 14.01 -5.48 -20.25
C ILE A 156 14.40 -6.58 -21.23
N LEU A 157 13.61 -7.66 -21.33
CA LEU A 157 13.88 -8.79 -22.22
C LEU A 157 14.02 -8.37 -23.69
N SER A 158 13.21 -7.40 -24.13
CA SER A 158 13.25 -6.87 -25.49
C SER A 158 14.28 -5.76 -25.72
N GLY A 159 15.13 -5.45 -24.72
CA GLY A 159 16.15 -4.39 -24.83
C GLY A 159 15.58 -2.96 -24.85
N LYS A 160 14.30 -2.79 -24.53
CA LYS A 160 13.63 -1.47 -24.45
C LYS A 160 13.86 -0.77 -23.11
N ALA A 161 14.17 -1.51 -22.06
CA ALA A 161 14.54 -0.99 -20.75
C ALA A 161 15.91 -1.52 -20.28
N CYS A 162 16.57 -0.75 -19.41
CA CYS A 162 17.83 -1.15 -18.79
C CYS A 162 17.63 -2.36 -17.88
N THR A 163 18.43 -3.41 -18.05
CA THR A 163 18.36 -4.63 -17.23
C THR A 163 18.64 -4.39 -15.74
N ASN A 164 19.52 -3.44 -15.40
CA ASN A 164 19.86 -3.12 -14.01
C ASN A 164 18.80 -2.25 -13.31
N CYS A 165 18.43 -1.12 -13.92
CA CYS A 165 17.63 -0.09 -13.25
C CYS A 165 16.18 0.00 -13.76
N GLY A 166 15.81 -0.76 -14.78
CA GLY A 166 14.48 -0.72 -15.39
C GLY A 166 14.16 0.58 -16.14
N LYS A 167 15.12 1.50 -16.30
CA LYS A 167 14.91 2.76 -17.04
C LYS A 167 14.61 2.46 -18.51
N MET A 168 13.46 2.91 -18.99
CA MET A 168 13.09 2.86 -20.41
C MET A 168 14.01 3.77 -21.24
N GLY A 169 14.39 3.32 -22.43
CA GLY A 169 15.08 4.17 -23.39
C GLY A 169 14.15 5.24 -23.96
N ASN A 170 14.68 6.45 -24.22
CA ASN A 170 13.95 7.40 -25.05
C ASN A 170 14.03 6.94 -26.52
N ASP A 171 12.88 6.57 -27.08
CA ASP A 171 12.72 6.09 -28.46
C ASP A 171 13.31 7.05 -29.51
N ASN A 172 13.38 8.36 -29.23
CA ASN A 172 13.92 9.35 -30.17
C ASN A 172 15.43 9.23 -30.46
N SER A 173 16.19 8.57 -29.58
CA SER A 173 17.63 8.32 -29.83
C SER A 173 17.90 7.00 -30.55
N ARG A 174 16.88 6.12 -30.67
CA ARG A 174 17.01 4.75 -31.18
C ARG A 174 16.50 4.59 -32.61
N ALA A 175 15.60 5.46 -33.06
CA ALA A 175 14.99 5.37 -34.39
C ALA A 175 15.81 5.99 -35.53
N MET A 176 16.81 6.85 -35.24
CA MET A 176 17.47 7.66 -36.29
C MET A 176 18.74 7.05 -36.90
N SER A 177 19.32 5.98 -36.34
CA SER A 177 20.63 5.49 -36.80
C SER A 177 20.66 4.10 -37.40
N GLY A 178 19.57 3.32 -37.39
CA GLY A 178 19.51 1.99 -38.05
C GLY A 178 20.61 0.99 -37.63
N MET A 179 21.40 1.32 -36.60
CA MET A 179 22.50 0.55 -36.05
C MET A 179 22.27 0.48 -34.54
N SER A 180 21.64 -0.61 -34.09
CA SER A 180 21.50 -0.95 -32.67
C SER A 180 22.83 -1.47 -32.11
N VAL A 181 23.87 -0.63 -32.10
CA VAL A 181 25.17 -0.93 -31.49
C VAL A 181 25.44 0.13 -30.44
N LEU A 182 24.95 -0.06 -29.22
CA LEU A 182 25.35 0.77 -28.09
C LEU A 182 26.70 0.26 -27.56
N ARG A 183 27.76 0.46 -28.34
CA ARG A 183 29.18 0.55 -27.93
C ARG A 183 29.51 -0.02 -26.53
N GLY A 184 29.44 -1.34 -26.37
CA GLY A 184 29.86 -2.00 -25.13
C GLY A 184 28.90 -1.89 -23.93
N LEU A 185 27.66 -1.43 -24.12
CA LEU A 185 26.56 -1.41 -23.14
C LEU A 185 25.48 -2.46 -23.41
N ASP A 186 25.65 -3.29 -24.44
CA ASP A 186 24.79 -4.42 -24.74
C ASP A 186 25.32 -5.70 -24.05
N CYS A 187 24.43 -6.67 -23.85
CA CYS A 187 24.83 -8.03 -23.52
C CYS A 187 25.33 -8.75 -24.77
N ASN A 188 26.36 -9.58 -24.62
CA ASN A 188 26.93 -10.34 -25.74
C ASN A 188 26.17 -11.65 -26.02
N THR A 189 25.12 -11.95 -25.26
CA THR A 189 24.43 -13.26 -25.29
C THR A 189 22.92 -13.13 -25.48
N CYS A 190 22.31 -12.04 -25.03
CA CYS A 190 20.87 -11.80 -25.19
C CYS A 190 20.58 -10.34 -25.59
N PRO A 191 19.33 -10.02 -25.96
CA PRO A 191 18.93 -8.67 -26.39
C PRO A 191 18.91 -7.60 -25.28
N GLU A 192 19.17 -7.97 -24.02
CA GLU A 192 19.14 -7.03 -22.90
C GLU A 192 20.31 -6.04 -22.96
N ILE A 193 20.06 -4.83 -22.44
CA ILE A 193 21.00 -3.70 -22.50
C ILE A 193 21.14 -3.00 -21.15
N TRP A 194 22.22 -2.23 -20.98
CA TRP A 194 22.42 -1.30 -19.88
C TRP A 194 22.33 0.17 -20.36
N CYS A 195 21.74 1.05 -19.55
CA CYS A 195 21.60 2.47 -19.92
C CYS A 195 22.85 3.32 -19.64
N SER A 196 23.82 2.80 -18.90
CA SER A 196 25.08 3.48 -18.54
C SER A 196 26.17 2.47 -18.19
N GLN A 197 27.42 2.91 -18.25
CA GLN A 197 28.56 2.09 -17.82
C GLN A 197 28.46 1.70 -16.35
N THR A 198 27.96 2.59 -15.49
CA THR A 198 27.67 2.31 -14.08
C THR A 198 26.71 1.13 -13.95
N CYS A 199 25.57 1.16 -14.67
CA CYS A 199 24.61 0.06 -14.64
C CYS A 199 25.23 -1.26 -15.11
N LYS A 200 26.06 -1.24 -16.15
CA LYS A 200 26.73 -2.44 -16.64
C LYS A 200 27.71 -3.00 -15.62
N LEU A 201 28.60 -2.16 -15.09
CA LEU A 201 29.59 -2.59 -14.09
C LEU A 201 28.95 -3.15 -12.82
N THR A 202 27.84 -2.56 -12.36
CA THR A 202 27.11 -3.03 -11.18
C THR A 202 26.45 -4.39 -11.39
N ASN A 203 25.89 -4.64 -12.58
CA ASN A 203 24.94 -5.73 -12.77
C ASN A 203 25.41 -6.85 -13.70
N GLN A 204 26.43 -6.63 -14.53
CA GLN A 204 26.86 -7.59 -15.55
C GLN A 204 27.13 -9.00 -14.99
N VAL A 205 27.76 -9.11 -13.83
CA VAL A 205 28.04 -10.41 -13.19
C VAL A 205 26.75 -11.13 -12.78
N THR A 206 25.84 -10.41 -12.14
CA THR A 206 24.54 -10.94 -11.69
C THR A 206 23.67 -11.31 -12.88
N HIS A 207 23.55 -10.44 -13.88
CA HIS A 207 22.83 -10.69 -15.13
C HIS A 207 23.37 -11.94 -15.84
N SER A 208 24.69 -12.02 -16.07
CA SER A 208 25.28 -13.18 -16.73
C SER A 208 25.06 -14.49 -15.95
N SER A 209 25.06 -14.43 -14.62
CA SER A 209 24.83 -15.61 -13.78
C SER A 209 23.37 -16.06 -13.77
N LEU A 210 22.42 -15.11 -13.72
CA LEU A 210 20.99 -15.39 -13.69
C LEU A 210 20.41 -15.78 -15.06
N LYS A 211 20.96 -15.25 -16.17
CA LYS A 211 20.36 -15.42 -17.51
C LYS A 211 21.10 -16.43 -18.39
N HIS A 212 22.43 -16.51 -18.28
CA HIS A 212 23.25 -17.29 -19.23
C HIS A 212 23.98 -18.46 -18.57
N GLY A 213 24.36 -18.28 -17.30
CA GLY A 213 25.10 -19.25 -16.51
C GLY A 213 26.48 -19.57 -17.09
N GLY A 214 27.54 -19.06 -16.47
CA GLY A 214 28.91 -19.47 -16.80
C GLY A 214 29.21 -20.88 -16.25
N ARG A 215 30.19 -21.60 -16.81
CA ARG A 215 30.59 -22.95 -16.31
C ARG A 215 30.85 -22.97 -14.79
N ALA A 216 31.37 -21.88 -14.22
CA ALA A 216 31.60 -21.73 -12.79
C ALA A 216 30.36 -21.31 -11.98
N THR A 217 29.46 -20.49 -12.55
CA THR A 217 28.30 -19.95 -11.84
C THR A 217 27.04 -20.80 -11.97
N ARG A 218 26.95 -21.69 -12.97
CA ARG A 218 25.84 -22.66 -13.12
C ARG A 218 25.65 -23.59 -11.92
N ARG A 219 26.73 -23.82 -11.16
CA ARG A 219 26.64 -24.58 -9.92
C ARG A 219 25.97 -23.77 -8.82
N ILE A 220 26.15 -22.45 -8.83
CA ILE A 220 25.65 -21.54 -7.79
C ILE A 220 24.20 -21.13 -8.08
N ILE A 221 23.94 -20.73 -9.32
CA ILE A 221 22.67 -20.20 -9.82
C ILE A 221 22.25 -21.00 -11.05
N ASN A 222 20.99 -21.43 -11.10
CA ASN A 222 20.37 -22.09 -12.25
C ASN A 222 19.56 -21.08 -13.10
N PRO A 223 20.04 -20.72 -14.31
CA PRO A 223 19.36 -19.75 -15.16
C PRO A 223 17.98 -20.20 -15.66
N GLU A 224 17.81 -21.50 -15.91
CA GLU A 224 16.53 -22.04 -16.38
C GLU A 224 15.46 -21.95 -15.28
N ALA A 225 15.83 -22.28 -14.05
CA ALA A 225 14.96 -22.10 -12.90
C ALA A 225 14.64 -20.61 -12.67
N PHE A 226 15.62 -19.71 -12.83
CA PHE A 226 15.37 -18.27 -12.71
C PHE A 226 14.37 -17.76 -13.75
N HIS A 227 14.43 -18.27 -14.98
CA HIS A 227 13.46 -17.94 -16.02
C HIS A 227 12.04 -18.38 -15.61
N LYS A 228 11.87 -19.64 -15.19
CA LYS A 228 10.58 -20.17 -14.70
C LYS A 228 10.03 -19.37 -13.52
N LEU A 229 10.89 -19.05 -12.54
CA LEU A 229 10.50 -18.22 -11.39
C LEU A 229 10.04 -16.83 -11.84
N THR A 230 10.72 -16.23 -12.82
CA THR A 230 10.36 -14.88 -13.25
C THR A 230 9.05 -14.86 -14.04
N GLU A 231 8.79 -15.86 -14.89
CA GLU A 231 7.49 -16.03 -15.55
C GLU A 231 6.37 -16.18 -14.52
N TYR A 232 6.60 -16.98 -13.49
CA TYR A 232 5.66 -17.13 -12.37
C TYR A 232 5.44 -15.80 -11.64
N CYS A 233 6.50 -15.04 -11.35
CA CYS A 233 6.37 -13.72 -10.72
C CYS A 233 5.52 -12.78 -11.58
N VAL A 234 5.74 -12.73 -12.89
CA VAL A 234 4.95 -11.88 -13.81
C VAL A 234 3.49 -12.32 -13.83
N LYS A 235 3.22 -13.63 -13.92
CA LYS A 235 1.86 -14.17 -13.92
C LYS A 235 1.10 -13.82 -12.63
N GLU A 236 1.74 -14.02 -11.48
CA GLU A 236 1.13 -13.78 -10.15
C GLU A 236 1.34 -12.35 -9.65
N GLN A 237 1.95 -11.45 -10.45
CA GLN A 237 2.30 -10.07 -10.10
C GLN A 237 3.11 -9.95 -8.78
N TRP A 238 3.98 -10.92 -8.53
CA TRP A 238 4.65 -11.07 -7.25
C TRP A 238 6.02 -10.39 -7.20
N ASN A 239 5.99 -9.08 -6.97
CA ASN A 239 7.19 -8.23 -6.89
C ASN A 239 8.19 -8.65 -5.80
N ALA A 240 7.70 -9.09 -4.64
CA ALA A 240 8.57 -9.45 -3.52
C ALA A 240 9.43 -10.70 -3.83
N LEU A 241 8.84 -11.73 -4.45
CA LEU A 241 9.56 -12.94 -4.87
C LEU A 241 10.65 -12.61 -5.90
N TYR A 242 10.30 -11.79 -6.89
CA TYR A 242 11.26 -11.30 -7.88
C TYR A 242 12.44 -10.55 -7.21
N ALA A 243 12.12 -9.61 -6.31
CA ALA A 243 13.12 -8.80 -5.62
C ALA A 243 14.08 -9.63 -4.77
N ILE A 244 13.57 -10.52 -3.91
CA ILE A 244 14.43 -11.34 -3.05
C ILE A 244 15.31 -12.29 -3.86
N THR A 245 14.85 -12.75 -5.03
CA THR A 245 15.66 -13.59 -5.92
C THR A 245 16.88 -12.81 -6.44
N LEU A 246 16.69 -11.57 -6.87
CA LEU A 246 17.81 -10.71 -7.30
C LEU A 246 18.75 -10.38 -6.14
N ILE A 247 18.20 -9.99 -4.97
CA ILE A 247 18.97 -9.66 -3.76
C ILE A 247 19.81 -10.86 -3.32
N TYR A 248 19.21 -12.06 -3.28
CA TYR A 248 19.89 -13.27 -2.84
C TYR A 248 20.99 -13.69 -3.82
N ALA A 249 20.74 -13.59 -5.13
CA ALA A 249 21.76 -13.79 -6.15
C ALA A 249 22.95 -12.83 -5.99
N GLU A 250 22.69 -11.54 -5.77
CA GLU A 250 23.75 -10.56 -5.49
C GLU A 250 24.53 -10.88 -4.22
N CYS A 251 23.86 -11.36 -3.16
CA CYS A 251 24.51 -11.77 -1.92
C CYS A 251 25.44 -12.99 -2.13
N LEU A 252 25.03 -13.97 -2.94
CA LEU A 252 25.85 -15.15 -3.23
C LEU A 252 27.04 -14.84 -4.14
N LEU A 253 26.88 -13.89 -5.06
CA LEU A 253 27.93 -13.47 -6.00
C LEU A 253 28.90 -12.44 -5.41
N ASP A 254 28.56 -11.83 -4.28
CA ASP A 254 29.42 -10.90 -3.55
C ASP A 254 30.60 -11.64 -2.90
N LYS A 255 31.78 -11.51 -3.50
CA LYS A 255 33.03 -12.12 -3.01
C LYS A 255 33.46 -11.60 -1.63
N THR A 256 33.02 -10.40 -1.22
CA THR A 256 33.34 -9.85 0.09
C THR A 256 32.48 -10.47 1.19
N GLY A 257 31.31 -11.02 0.83
CA GLY A 257 30.29 -11.52 1.74
C GLY A 257 29.62 -10.45 2.61
N VAL A 258 29.91 -9.16 2.37
CA VAL A 258 29.40 -8.05 3.17
C VAL A 258 27.93 -7.79 2.87
N LYS A 259 27.51 -7.83 1.59
CA LYS A 259 26.11 -7.58 1.19
C LYS A 259 25.13 -8.50 1.90
N GLY A 260 25.42 -9.80 1.93
CA GLY A 260 24.59 -10.79 2.61
C GLY A 260 24.51 -10.57 4.12
N LYS A 261 25.63 -10.22 4.76
CA LYS A 261 25.65 -9.88 6.20
C LYS A 261 24.86 -8.60 6.49
N GLN A 262 25.00 -7.57 5.65
CA GLN A 262 24.27 -6.32 5.77
C GLN A 262 22.76 -6.52 5.60
N PHE A 263 22.33 -7.29 4.60
CA PHE A 263 20.92 -7.62 4.41
C PHE A 263 20.34 -8.40 5.60
N ARG A 264 21.09 -9.37 6.14
CA ARG A 264 20.69 -10.11 7.35
C ARG A 264 20.66 -9.24 8.60
N ALA A 265 21.40 -8.14 8.65
CA ALA A 265 21.41 -7.24 9.79
C ALA A 265 20.25 -6.22 9.77
N MET A 266 19.54 -6.06 8.65
CA MET A 266 18.37 -5.15 8.52
C MET A 266 17.24 -5.53 9.47
N ALA A 267 16.17 -4.73 9.49
CA ALA A 267 14.95 -5.14 10.19
C ALA A 267 14.40 -6.41 9.53
N ARG A 268 14.25 -7.49 10.29
CA ARG A 268 13.83 -8.81 9.82
C ARG A 268 12.58 -9.26 10.56
N VAL A 269 11.62 -9.76 9.79
CA VAL A 269 10.39 -10.37 10.28
C VAL A 269 9.91 -11.40 9.26
N SER A 270 9.26 -12.46 9.70
CA SER A 270 8.67 -13.42 8.77
C SER A 270 7.48 -12.79 8.03
N GLN A 271 7.36 -13.05 6.72
CA GLN A 271 6.21 -12.61 5.95
C GLN A 271 4.89 -13.15 6.50
N LYS A 272 4.89 -14.35 7.10
CA LYS A 272 3.71 -14.94 7.74
C LYS A 272 3.18 -14.08 8.90
N VAL A 273 4.09 -13.54 9.71
CA VAL A 273 3.74 -12.64 10.82
C VAL A 273 3.11 -11.35 10.32
N ARG A 274 3.68 -10.77 9.25
CA ARG A 274 3.11 -9.57 8.61
C ARG A 274 1.72 -9.82 8.05
N TYR A 275 1.51 -10.99 7.45
CA TYR A 275 0.23 -11.37 6.88
C TYR A 275 -0.87 -11.51 7.94
N LYS A 276 -0.54 -11.99 9.14
CA LYS A 276 -1.48 -11.97 10.28
C LYS A 276 -1.98 -10.57 10.61
N ALA A 277 -1.15 -9.54 10.43
CA ALA A 277 -1.54 -8.16 10.68
C ALA A 277 -2.43 -7.57 9.60
N LEU A 278 -2.23 -7.98 8.35
CA LEU A 278 -3.20 -7.73 7.28
C LEU A 278 -4.55 -8.30 7.72
N ASN A 279 -4.62 -9.59 7.99
CA ASN A 279 -5.88 -10.29 8.36
C ASN A 279 -6.55 -9.72 9.62
N SER A 280 -5.77 -9.25 10.59
CA SER A 280 -6.27 -8.63 11.83
C SER A 280 -6.71 -7.17 11.66
N SER A 281 -6.45 -6.58 10.50
CA SER A 281 -6.88 -5.22 10.17
C SER A 281 -8.18 -5.28 9.38
N ALA A 282 -9.09 -4.34 9.68
CA ALA A 282 -10.45 -4.36 9.16
C ALA A 282 -10.61 -4.18 7.64
N GLY A 283 -9.52 -4.22 6.87
CA GLY A 283 -9.57 -4.21 5.42
C GLY A 283 -8.45 -4.99 4.75
N ALA A 284 -8.20 -6.24 5.19
CA ALA A 284 -7.50 -7.25 4.38
C ALA A 284 -8.43 -8.15 3.56
N PHE A 285 -9.60 -7.65 3.18
CA PHE A 285 -10.49 -8.30 2.20
C PHE A 285 -10.34 -7.62 0.83
N ASP A 286 -9.11 -7.22 0.48
CA ASP A 286 -8.82 -6.56 -0.81
C ASP A 286 -8.42 -7.54 -1.92
N THR A 287 -8.44 -8.84 -1.65
CA THR A 287 -8.37 -9.87 -2.69
C THR A 287 -9.79 -10.17 -3.18
N MET A 288 -10.01 -10.09 -4.49
CA MET A 288 -11.30 -10.29 -5.17
C MET A 288 -11.96 -11.68 -4.96
N GLN A 289 -11.40 -12.57 -4.12
CA GLN A 289 -11.79 -13.97 -4.02
C GLN A 289 -11.65 -14.49 -2.58
N GLY A 290 -12.75 -14.55 -1.82
CA GLY A 290 -12.80 -15.39 -0.61
C GLY A 290 -12.49 -14.66 0.69
N GLY A 291 -13.19 -14.99 1.78
CA GLY A 291 -12.94 -14.37 3.08
C GLY A 291 -11.65 -14.83 3.76
N ALA A 292 -11.23 -14.13 4.82
CA ALA A 292 -9.92 -14.22 5.49
C ALA A 292 -9.32 -15.64 5.72
N LEU A 293 -10.13 -16.66 5.99
CA LEU A 293 -9.67 -18.04 6.19
C LEU A 293 -9.25 -18.74 4.88
N PHE A 294 -9.95 -18.49 3.78
CA PHE A 294 -9.60 -19.08 2.47
C PHE A 294 -8.43 -18.35 1.80
N VAL A 295 -8.25 -17.06 2.12
CA VAL A 295 -7.09 -16.29 1.64
C VAL A 295 -5.80 -16.76 2.33
N GLU A 296 -5.84 -17.23 3.58
CA GLU A 296 -4.65 -17.72 4.28
C GLU A 296 -4.12 -19.04 3.69
N GLU A 297 -4.98 -20.03 3.45
CA GLU A 297 -4.57 -21.30 2.83
C GLU A 297 -4.09 -21.11 1.38
N GLN A 298 -4.75 -20.25 0.60
CA GLN A 298 -4.31 -19.92 -0.75
C GLN A 298 -2.96 -19.19 -0.73
N GLN A 299 -2.77 -18.27 0.21
CA GLN A 299 -1.54 -17.51 0.34
C GLN A 299 -0.37 -18.39 0.78
N GLU A 300 -0.58 -19.33 1.69
CA GLU A 300 0.45 -20.29 2.11
C GLU A 300 0.85 -21.21 0.95
N LYS A 301 -0.11 -21.70 0.16
CA LYS A 301 0.18 -22.49 -1.06
C LYS A 301 1.01 -21.69 -2.08
N LEU A 302 0.67 -20.41 -2.27
CA LEU A 302 1.44 -19.50 -3.13
C LEU A 302 2.89 -19.37 -2.60
N TRP A 303 3.08 -19.25 -1.29
CA TRP A 303 4.41 -19.21 -0.66
C TRP A 303 5.19 -20.51 -0.81
N GLU A 304 4.56 -21.66 -0.64
CA GLU A 304 5.19 -22.96 -0.84
C GLU A 304 5.64 -23.18 -2.28
N GLU A 305 4.80 -22.80 -3.26
CA GLU A 305 5.16 -22.88 -4.69
C GLU A 305 6.30 -21.90 -5.02
N GLY A 306 6.19 -20.65 -4.55
CA GLY A 306 7.23 -19.65 -4.70
C GLY A 306 8.56 -20.08 -4.07
N PHE A 307 8.54 -20.74 -2.91
CA PHE A 307 9.74 -21.28 -2.26
C PHE A 307 10.40 -22.38 -3.09
N LYS A 308 9.64 -23.31 -3.65
CA LYS A 308 10.18 -24.37 -4.53
C LYS A 308 10.89 -23.76 -5.73
N LEU A 309 10.22 -22.84 -6.43
CA LEU A 309 10.82 -22.12 -7.56
C LEU A 309 12.07 -21.35 -7.13
N PHE A 310 12.04 -20.69 -5.96
CA PHE A 310 13.18 -19.94 -5.44
C PHE A 310 14.38 -20.84 -5.13
N ALA A 311 14.15 -21.97 -4.46
CA ALA A 311 15.20 -22.93 -4.12
C ALA A 311 15.84 -23.54 -5.38
N ASP A 312 15.04 -23.81 -6.41
CA ASP A 312 15.52 -24.32 -7.70
C ASP A 312 16.47 -23.34 -8.41
N VAL A 313 16.36 -22.03 -8.16
CA VAL A 313 17.32 -21.02 -8.67
C VAL A 313 18.68 -21.17 -8.02
N PHE A 314 18.76 -21.65 -6.77
CA PHE A 314 19.98 -21.66 -5.97
C PHE A 314 20.40 -23.08 -5.53
N PRO A 315 20.65 -24.02 -6.47
CA PRO A 315 20.84 -25.44 -6.16
C PRO A 315 22.11 -25.75 -5.35
N SER A 316 23.08 -24.82 -5.29
CA SER A 316 24.28 -24.99 -4.44
C SER A 316 24.03 -24.73 -2.97
N VAL A 317 22.95 -24.02 -2.63
CA VAL A 317 22.75 -23.59 -1.25
C VAL A 317 22.22 -24.77 -0.44
N PRO A 318 22.87 -25.12 0.67
CA PRO A 318 22.42 -26.23 1.48
C PRO A 318 21.01 -26.00 2.05
N PRO A 319 20.16 -27.04 2.16
CA PRO A 319 18.80 -26.91 2.69
C PRO A 319 18.73 -26.33 4.11
N GLN A 320 19.79 -26.47 4.92
CA GLN A 320 19.87 -25.87 6.25
C GLN A 320 20.05 -24.34 6.22
N ASP A 321 20.60 -23.79 5.14
CA ASP A 321 20.81 -22.35 4.97
C ASP A 321 19.67 -21.69 4.19
N LEU A 322 19.00 -22.47 3.35
CA LEU A 322 17.82 -22.05 2.59
C LEU A 322 16.65 -23.01 2.84
N HIS A 323 15.91 -22.73 3.91
CA HIS A 323 14.66 -23.40 4.25
C HIS A 323 13.48 -22.44 4.14
N TYR A 324 12.26 -23.00 4.19
CA TYR A 324 11.01 -22.24 4.00
C TYR A 324 10.87 -21.04 4.93
N ASP A 325 11.19 -21.19 6.23
CA ASP A 325 11.14 -20.06 7.16
C ASP A 325 12.14 -18.95 6.80
N GLU A 326 13.36 -19.28 6.38
CA GLU A 326 14.33 -18.27 5.95
C GLU A 326 13.83 -17.54 4.70
N PHE A 327 13.22 -18.27 3.76
CA PHE A 327 12.56 -17.65 2.59
C PHE A 327 11.48 -16.64 3.00
N LEU A 328 10.63 -16.98 3.98
CA LEU A 328 9.64 -16.04 4.51
C LEU A 328 10.28 -14.85 5.23
N PHE A 329 11.42 -15.03 5.89
CA PHE A 329 12.19 -13.93 6.47
C PHE A 329 12.83 -13.04 5.40
N LEU A 330 13.40 -13.59 4.33
CA LEU A 330 13.95 -12.82 3.21
C LEU A 330 12.86 -11.91 2.61
N MET A 331 11.68 -12.48 2.36
CA MET A 331 10.53 -11.76 1.83
C MET A 331 10.03 -10.67 2.79
N GLY A 332 9.87 -11.00 4.07
CA GLY A 332 9.43 -10.04 5.08
C GLY A 332 10.45 -8.92 5.30
N THR A 333 11.75 -9.21 5.23
CA THR A 333 12.86 -8.25 5.30
C THR A 333 12.81 -7.27 4.13
N TYR A 334 12.73 -7.76 2.90
CA TYR A 334 12.59 -6.90 1.72
C TYR A 334 11.37 -5.99 1.85
N ASN A 335 10.22 -6.55 2.20
CA ASN A 335 8.96 -5.81 2.23
C ASN A 335 8.91 -4.71 3.32
N ILE A 336 9.73 -4.73 4.39
CA ILE A 336 9.74 -3.66 5.43
C ILE A 336 10.86 -2.64 5.23
N ASN A 337 11.91 -2.99 4.47
CA ASN A 337 13.08 -2.13 4.27
C ASN A 337 13.15 -1.49 2.88
N ASN A 338 12.38 -1.95 1.89
CA ASN A 338 12.48 -1.39 0.55
C ASN A 338 11.89 0.04 0.47
N LEU A 339 12.51 0.85 -0.38
CA LEU A 339 12.06 2.18 -0.79
C LEU A 339 12.12 2.24 -2.32
N ASP A 340 10.98 2.48 -2.96
CA ASP A 340 10.86 2.48 -4.42
C ASP A 340 11.44 1.20 -5.09
N SER A 341 11.06 0.06 -4.49
CA SER A 341 11.54 -1.30 -4.83
C SER A 341 13.03 -1.55 -4.60
N SER A 342 13.81 -0.55 -4.19
CA SER A 342 15.25 -0.70 -3.92
C SER A 342 15.52 -0.78 -2.43
N VAL A 343 16.69 -1.28 -2.04
CA VAL A 343 17.10 -1.37 -0.63
C VAL A 343 18.32 -0.50 -0.41
N PHE A 344 18.27 0.34 0.62
CA PHE A 344 19.32 1.29 1.00
C PHE A 344 19.82 0.98 2.41
N LEU A 345 21.14 0.99 2.58
CA LEU A 345 21.76 0.54 3.82
C LEU A 345 21.55 1.57 4.94
N THR A 346 21.92 2.83 4.72
CA THR A 346 21.82 3.89 5.73
C THR A 346 20.37 4.32 5.88
N GLN A 347 19.66 4.59 4.77
CA GLN A 347 18.28 5.05 4.80
C GLN A 347 17.32 4.09 5.54
N SER A 348 17.53 2.78 5.49
CA SER A 348 16.67 1.80 6.21
C SER A 348 16.70 1.95 7.74
N HIS A 349 17.64 2.73 8.28
CA HIS A 349 17.71 3.06 9.72
C HIS A 349 16.93 4.34 10.09
N LEU A 350 16.35 5.06 9.13
CA LEU A 350 15.46 6.18 9.41
C LEU A 350 14.13 5.66 9.95
N ASN A 351 13.86 5.98 11.20
CA ASN A 351 12.62 5.62 11.86
C ASN A 351 11.45 6.54 11.46
N HIS A 352 10.24 6.02 11.65
CA HIS A 352 9.02 6.77 11.34
C HIS A 352 8.75 7.92 12.31
N ASN A 353 8.31 9.06 11.79
CA ASN A 353 7.54 10.07 12.51
C ASN A 353 6.49 10.66 11.55
N CYS A 354 5.26 10.90 12.02
CA CYS A 354 4.23 11.52 11.16
C CYS A 354 4.53 13.00 10.86
N ASP A 355 5.41 13.62 11.66
CA ASP A 355 5.99 14.94 11.42
C ASP A 355 7.54 14.79 11.38
N PRO A 356 8.09 14.32 10.24
CA PRO A 356 9.50 13.99 10.13
C PRO A 356 10.38 15.24 10.08
N ASN A 357 11.65 15.09 10.43
CA ASN A 357 12.66 16.15 10.32
C ASN A 357 13.61 15.98 9.12
N THR A 358 13.46 14.90 8.35
CA THR A 358 14.19 14.68 7.09
C THR A 358 13.25 14.60 5.90
N SER A 359 13.74 15.00 4.73
CA SER A 359 13.13 14.80 3.42
C SER A 359 14.00 13.83 2.63
N VAL A 360 13.42 12.75 2.12
CA VAL A 360 14.11 11.75 1.31
C VAL A 360 13.67 11.91 -0.14
N GLU A 361 14.59 12.28 -1.01
CA GLU A 361 14.35 12.47 -2.44
C GLU A 361 15.01 11.34 -3.23
N THR A 362 14.22 10.56 -3.97
CA THR A 362 14.73 9.53 -4.87
C THR A 362 14.97 10.12 -6.27
N SER A 363 16.05 9.69 -6.93
CA SER A 363 16.31 10.13 -8.30
C SER A 363 15.41 9.39 -9.30
N PHE A 364 14.97 10.09 -10.36
CA PHE A 364 14.34 9.47 -11.53
C PHE A 364 15.23 8.40 -12.17
N LYS A 365 16.55 8.56 -12.09
CA LYS A 365 17.50 7.52 -12.45
C LYS A 365 17.78 6.69 -11.21
N LYS A 366 17.06 5.58 -11.05
CA LYS A 366 17.14 4.74 -9.83
C LYS A 366 18.56 4.35 -9.39
N TYR A 367 19.51 4.22 -10.31
CA TYR A 367 20.91 3.91 -10.00
C TYR A 367 21.68 5.07 -9.32
N GLU A 368 21.21 6.31 -9.43
CA GLU A 368 21.75 7.46 -8.68
C GLU A 368 21.29 7.45 -7.21
N GLY A 369 20.27 6.65 -6.88
CA GLY A 369 19.83 6.42 -5.51
C GLY A 369 19.00 7.57 -4.93
N LEU A 370 19.35 8.00 -3.72
CA LEU A 370 18.59 8.97 -2.95
C LEU A 370 19.47 10.05 -2.32
N LYS A 371 18.84 11.18 -2.01
CA LYS A 371 19.42 12.28 -1.23
C LYS A 371 18.53 12.56 -0.04
N VAL A 372 19.13 12.77 1.12
CA VAL A 372 18.41 13.09 2.35
C VAL A 372 18.76 14.49 2.80
N TYR A 373 17.75 15.35 2.90
CA TYR A 373 17.86 16.73 3.35
C TYR A 373 17.18 16.94 4.69
N ALA A 374 17.60 17.95 5.43
CA ALA A 374 16.89 18.40 6.62
C ALA A 374 15.61 19.15 6.23
N ALA A 375 14.44 18.68 6.67
CA ALA A 375 13.15 19.32 6.39
C ALA A 375 12.91 20.57 7.27
N ARG A 376 13.60 20.64 8.41
CA ARG A 376 13.64 21.75 9.36
C ARG A 376 15.00 21.76 10.05
N ASP A 377 15.27 22.79 10.86
CA ASP A 377 16.47 22.78 11.70
C ASP A 377 16.44 21.57 12.66
N ILE A 378 17.56 20.88 12.75
CA ILE A 378 17.75 19.66 13.55
C ILE A 378 18.85 19.94 14.58
N ARG A 379 18.58 19.62 15.84
CA ARG A 379 19.58 19.81 16.92
C ARG A 379 20.57 18.66 16.95
N GLY A 380 21.79 18.92 17.43
CA GLY A 380 22.71 17.83 17.79
C GLY A 380 22.06 16.95 18.88
N GLY A 381 22.13 15.63 18.70
CA GLY A 381 21.48 14.62 19.54
C GLY A 381 20.02 14.33 19.19
N GLU A 382 19.44 14.96 18.17
CA GLU A 382 18.06 14.69 17.74
C GLU A 382 17.98 13.47 16.82
N GLU A 383 16.96 12.62 16.98
CA GLU A 383 16.71 11.46 16.12
C GLU A 383 16.30 11.93 14.71
N LEU A 384 16.97 11.42 13.68
CA LEU A 384 16.60 11.63 12.28
C LEU A 384 15.45 10.69 11.93
N THR A 385 14.36 11.25 11.41
CA THR A 385 13.13 10.53 11.13
C THR A 385 12.57 10.88 9.77
N THR A 386 11.91 9.90 9.14
CA THR A 386 11.16 10.06 7.88
C THR A 386 9.70 9.65 8.10
N THR A 387 8.82 9.89 7.14
CA THR A 387 7.45 9.37 7.18
C THR A 387 7.33 8.14 6.28
N TYR A 388 6.66 7.10 6.75
CA TYR A 388 6.44 5.85 6.02
C TYR A 388 5.07 5.84 5.33
N VAL A 389 4.20 6.74 5.76
CA VAL A 389 2.81 6.88 5.32
C VAL A 389 2.58 8.32 4.90
N ASN A 390 1.51 8.56 4.17
CA ASN A 390 1.16 9.92 3.75
C ASN A 390 0.80 10.77 5.00
N PRO A 391 1.53 11.87 5.29
CA PRO A 391 1.27 12.70 6.46
C PRO A 391 -0.08 13.43 6.40
N SER A 392 -0.67 13.57 5.19
CA SER A 392 -1.98 14.17 4.95
C SER A 392 -3.15 13.25 5.30
N HIS A 393 -2.91 11.93 5.46
CA HIS A 393 -3.94 11.00 5.90
C HIS A 393 -4.38 11.31 7.34
N THR A 394 -5.61 10.90 7.68
CA THR A 394 -6.11 10.99 9.06
C THR A 394 -5.27 10.15 10.03
N VAL A 395 -5.29 10.47 11.32
CA VAL A 395 -4.54 9.70 12.33
C VAL A 395 -4.92 8.22 12.35
N GLN A 396 -6.20 7.88 12.09
CA GLN A 396 -6.67 6.50 11.96
C GLN A 396 -6.03 5.78 10.79
N GLN A 397 -6.06 6.40 9.59
CA GLN A 397 -5.46 5.85 8.38
C GLN A 397 -3.95 5.62 8.57
N ARG A 398 -3.23 6.64 9.07
CA ARG A 398 -1.79 6.52 9.35
C ARG A 398 -1.49 5.39 10.33
N GLN A 399 -2.21 5.31 11.46
CA GLN A 399 -2.00 4.25 12.45
C GLN A 399 -2.37 2.86 11.91
N ARG A 400 -3.39 2.76 11.05
CA ARG A 400 -3.77 1.52 10.38
C ARG A 400 -2.67 1.06 9.42
N GLU A 401 -2.23 1.92 8.50
CA GLU A 401 -1.16 1.63 7.54
C GLU A 401 0.13 1.22 8.26
N LEU A 402 0.55 1.96 9.29
CA LEU A 402 1.75 1.63 10.07
C LEU A 402 1.66 0.27 10.76
N ARG A 403 0.50 -0.06 11.32
CA ARG A 403 0.26 -1.35 11.95
C ARG A 403 0.30 -2.49 10.95
N VAL A 404 -0.30 -2.32 9.78
CA VAL A 404 -0.37 -3.37 8.75
C VAL A 404 0.99 -3.60 8.12
N ASN A 405 1.65 -2.54 7.69
CA ASN A 405 2.86 -2.63 6.86
C ASN A 405 4.16 -2.71 7.68
N TRP A 406 4.19 -2.13 8.89
CA TRP A 406 5.37 -2.10 9.77
C TRP A 406 5.11 -2.62 11.19
N GLY A 407 3.90 -3.06 11.51
CA GLY A 407 3.62 -3.78 12.74
C GLY A 407 3.54 -2.95 14.01
N PHE A 408 3.51 -1.61 13.94
CA PHE A 408 3.42 -0.74 15.12
C PHE A 408 2.36 0.36 14.99
N SER A 409 1.93 0.91 16.12
CA SER A 409 1.05 2.10 16.17
C SER A 409 1.83 3.34 16.60
N CYS A 410 1.88 4.35 15.73
CA CYS A 410 2.60 5.58 16.01
C CYS A 410 1.95 6.41 17.14
N LYS A 411 2.79 6.89 18.06
CA LYS A 411 2.43 7.74 19.22
C LYS A 411 3.17 9.09 19.21
N CYS A 412 3.61 9.57 18.03
CA CYS A 412 4.28 10.86 17.90
C CYS A 412 3.37 12.03 18.29
N GLN A 413 3.94 13.23 18.44
CA GLN A 413 3.20 14.42 18.88
C GLN A 413 2.05 14.76 17.93
N LYS A 414 2.27 14.73 16.61
CA LYS A 414 1.22 14.93 15.61
C LYS A 414 0.04 13.96 15.78
N CYS A 415 0.28 12.68 16.06
CA CYS A 415 -0.80 11.73 16.31
C CYS A 415 -1.60 12.09 17.57
N LYS A 416 -0.94 12.55 18.64
CA LYS A 416 -1.62 12.98 19.87
C LYS A 416 -2.49 14.21 19.60
N ASP A 417 -1.96 15.18 18.88
CA ASP A 417 -2.66 16.44 18.57
C ASP A 417 -3.87 16.21 17.65
N ASP A 418 -3.71 15.37 16.63
CA ASP A 418 -4.79 14.99 15.71
C ASP A 418 -5.93 14.25 16.45
N LEU A 419 -5.59 13.30 17.36
CA LEU A 419 -6.57 12.59 18.18
C LEU A 419 -7.31 13.53 19.14
N ASN A 420 -6.59 14.43 19.81
CA ASN A 420 -7.19 15.43 20.70
C ASN A 420 -8.16 16.36 19.93
N THR A 421 -7.78 16.78 18.72
CA THR A 421 -8.63 17.62 17.85
C THR A 421 -9.91 16.90 17.45
N GLN A 422 -9.83 15.61 17.12
CA GLN A 422 -11.00 14.81 16.81
C GLN A 422 -11.93 14.59 18.01
N GLN A 423 -11.37 14.37 19.20
CA GLN A 423 -12.17 14.26 20.43
C GLN A 423 -12.94 15.55 20.70
N ARG A 424 -12.28 16.72 20.60
CA ARG A 424 -12.93 18.03 20.75
C ARG A 424 -14.08 18.22 19.77
N ARG A 425 -13.90 17.84 18.49
CA ARG A 425 -14.94 17.90 17.46
C ARG A 425 -16.15 17.00 17.77
N LYS A 426 -15.92 15.81 18.33
CA LYS A 426 -17.00 14.89 18.75
C LYS A 426 -17.76 15.42 19.97
N SER A 427 -17.07 16.08 20.89
CA SER A 427 -17.71 16.73 22.04
C SER A 427 -18.55 17.95 21.64
N SER A 428 -18.11 18.74 20.65
CA SER A 428 -18.86 19.92 20.19
C SER A 428 -20.11 19.57 19.37
N THR A 429 -20.09 18.51 18.56
CA THR A 429 -21.26 18.07 17.79
C THR A 429 -22.36 17.48 18.67
N ALA A 430 -22.01 16.86 19.81
CA ALA A 430 -22.99 16.44 20.80
C ALA A 430 -23.78 17.63 21.40
N GLY A 431 -23.14 18.79 21.57
CA GLY A 431 -23.79 20.03 21.97
C GLY A 431 -24.76 20.57 20.91
N GLN A 432 -24.34 20.58 19.64
CA GLN A 432 -25.19 21.04 18.52
C GLN A 432 -26.43 20.16 18.29
N HIS A 433 -26.34 18.84 18.52
CA HIS A 433 -27.51 17.96 18.45
C HIS A 433 -28.55 18.27 19.53
N LYS A 434 -28.09 18.67 20.72
CA LYS A 434 -28.96 19.09 21.82
C LYS A 434 -29.65 20.42 21.49
N GLU A 435 -28.89 21.39 20.99
CA GLU A 435 -29.39 22.69 20.55
C GLU A 435 -30.39 22.57 19.38
N ARG A 436 -30.12 21.70 18.39
CA ARG A 436 -31.05 21.46 17.26
C ARG A 436 -32.35 20.75 17.70
N SER A 437 -32.26 19.87 18.70
CA SER A 437 -33.41 19.22 19.34
C SER A 437 -34.27 20.26 20.09
N GLU A 438 -33.63 21.16 20.82
CA GLU A 438 -34.29 22.24 21.56
C GLU A 438 -34.94 23.26 20.62
N ILE A 439 -34.25 23.68 19.56
CA ILE A 439 -34.81 24.54 18.49
C ILE A 439 -36.00 23.88 17.81
N LYS A 440 -35.93 22.57 17.52
CA LYS A 440 -37.05 21.84 16.90
C LYS A 440 -38.28 21.79 17.82
N LYS A 441 -38.09 21.56 19.13
CA LYS A 441 -39.18 21.63 20.11
C LYS A 441 -39.80 23.02 20.18
N LEU A 442 -38.97 24.06 20.20
CA LEU A 442 -39.41 25.45 20.21
C LEU A 442 -40.25 25.80 18.96
N LEU A 443 -39.82 25.33 17.78
CA LEU A 443 -40.56 25.52 16.53
C LEU A 443 -41.89 24.74 16.51
N GLU A 444 -41.92 23.51 17.04
CA GLU A 444 -43.14 22.71 17.16
C GLU A 444 -44.13 23.31 18.17
N GLU A 445 -43.65 23.86 19.29
CA GLU A 445 -44.47 24.57 20.28
C GLU A 445 -45.02 25.89 19.72
N THR A 446 -44.19 26.63 18.98
CA THR A 446 -44.59 27.88 18.31
C THR A 446 -45.61 27.61 17.20
N GLY A 447 -45.43 26.54 16.42
CA GLY A 447 -46.39 26.10 15.40
C GLY A 447 -47.75 25.70 15.98
N LYS A 448 -47.77 25.09 17.18
CA LYS A 448 -49.02 24.78 17.90
C LYS A 448 -49.73 26.02 18.45
N GLN A 449 -48.98 27.08 18.78
CA GLN A 449 -49.55 28.34 19.28
C GLN A 449 -50.12 29.22 18.16
N LEU A 450 -49.61 29.11 16.93
CA LEU A 450 -50.02 29.96 15.81
C LEU A 450 -51.26 29.46 15.05
N GLY A 451 -51.66 28.20 15.21
CA GLY A 451 -52.82 27.65 14.52
C GLY A 451 -52.63 27.56 13.00
N ASP A 452 -53.28 26.60 12.36
CA ASP A 452 -53.02 26.20 10.97
C ASP A 452 -53.58 27.18 9.90
N ASN A 453 -53.62 28.47 10.20
CA ASN A 453 -54.09 29.51 9.29
C ASN A 453 -53.01 30.56 9.10
N ASN A 454 -52.08 30.28 8.18
CA ASN A 454 -51.48 31.29 7.32
C ASN A 454 -50.78 30.55 6.16
N GLU A 455 -51.48 30.46 5.03
CA GLU A 455 -50.83 30.29 3.74
C GLU A 455 -49.88 31.49 3.53
N LEU A 456 -48.59 31.24 3.68
CA LEU A 456 -47.57 32.13 3.14
C LEU A 456 -47.63 32.00 1.62
N GLU A 457 -48.33 32.92 0.96
CA GLU A 457 -48.29 33.06 -0.49
C GLU A 457 -46.83 33.19 -0.92
N ILE A 458 -46.37 32.20 -1.69
CA ILE A 458 -45.07 32.24 -2.37
C ILE A 458 -45.29 33.09 -3.63
N PRO A 459 -44.65 34.26 -3.78
CA PRO A 459 -44.78 35.05 -5.00
C PRO A 459 -44.24 34.25 -6.19
N LEU A 460 -45.12 33.93 -7.15
CA LEU A 460 -44.82 33.12 -8.33
C LEU A 460 -44.13 33.87 -9.47
N ASP A 461 -43.58 35.06 -9.23
CA ASP A 461 -42.85 35.81 -10.25
C ASP A 461 -41.40 36.05 -9.86
N TYR A 462 -40.49 35.26 -10.45
CA TYR A 462 -39.12 35.74 -10.68
C TYR A 462 -38.52 35.18 -11.96
N ASN A 463 -38.42 36.07 -12.95
CA ASN A 463 -37.73 35.92 -14.22
C ASN A 463 -36.24 35.59 -14.02
N GLY A 464 -35.85 34.35 -14.33
CA GLY A 464 -34.72 34.00 -15.20
C GLY A 464 -33.28 34.50 -14.94
N GLU A 465 -32.98 35.35 -13.96
CA GLU A 465 -31.62 35.87 -13.76
C GLU A 465 -30.93 35.31 -12.50
N ARG A 466 -29.74 34.73 -12.71
CA ARG A 466 -28.83 34.27 -11.66
C ARG A 466 -28.47 35.42 -10.73
N ARG A 467 -28.84 35.32 -9.44
CA ARG A 467 -28.26 36.18 -8.39
C ARG A 467 -26.76 35.92 -8.27
N LYS A 468 -25.96 36.97 -8.47
CA LYS A 468 -24.51 36.99 -8.20
C LYS A 468 -24.27 36.92 -6.69
N SER A 469 -23.21 36.20 -6.30
CA SER A 469 -22.80 36.01 -4.92
C SER A 469 -22.46 37.34 -4.24
N VAL A 470 -22.97 37.52 -3.02
CA VAL A 470 -22.65 38.66 -2.16
C VAL A 470 -21.28 38.42 -1.52
N ARG A 471 -20.30 39.28 -1.82
CA ARG A 471 -19.08 39.45 -1.03
C ARG A 471 -19.35 40.44 0.10
N PHE A 472 -18.81 40.15 1.27
CA PHE A 472 -18.91 40.95 2.48
C PHE A 472 -18.08 42.25 2.42
N ASP A 473 -18.65 43.25 3.09
CA ASP A 473 -18.09 44.43 3.75
C ASP A 473 -17.74 45.70 2.95
N GLU A 474 -18.69 46.64 3.01
CA GLU A 474 -18.49 48.09 2.88
C GLU A 474 -18.23 48.71 4.26
N LYS A 475 -17.03 49.26 4.46
CA LYS A 475 -16.84 50.50 5.24
C LYS A 475 -15.60 51.23 4.76
N VAL A 476 -15.80 52.34 4.02
CA VAL A 476 -15.13 53.62 4.31
C VAL A 476 -16.07 54.75 3.88
N VAL A 477 -16.50 55.54 4.85
CA VAL A 477 -17.11 56.86 4.66
C VAL A 477 -16.00 57.89 4.61
N LYS A 478 -16.00 58.79 3.61
CA LYS A 478 -15.83 60.22 3.90
C LYS A 478 -16.46 61.11 2.83
N VAL A 479 -17.13 62.13 3.35
CA VAL A 479 -17.96 63.14 2.69
C VAL A 479 -17.12 64.25 2.05
N THR A 480 -17.69 64.80 0.99
CA THR A 480 -17.33 65.87 0.03
C THR A 480 -16.81 67.20 0.58
N GLN A 481 -15.91 67.84 -0.17
CA GLN A 481 -16.24 68.94 -1.10
C GLN A 481 -15.37 68.84 -2.36
#